data_AF-A0A924GVV6-F1
#
_entry.id   AF-A0A924GVV6-F1
#
_cell.length_a   1.000
_cell.length_b   1.000
_cell.length_c   1.000
_cell.angle_alpha   90.00
_cell.angle_beta   90.00
_cell.angle_gamma   90.00
#
_symmetry.space_group_name_H-M   'P 1'
#
loop_
_entity.id
_entity.type
_entity.pdbx_description
1 polymer ?
#
loop_
_entity_poly.entity_id
_entity_poly.type
_entity_poly.pdbx_seq_one_letter_code
_entity_poly.pdbx_strand_id
1 'polypeptide(L)'
;EAHDLPRKLKTLAVKAGRSWLNATLTVKSSKLITDEAGDIVRPGLPASGMFVINPPHTLKALLQASLPQMVALLAQDRNAGFTLDHGG
;
A
#
# COMPACT_ATOMS: atom_id res chain seq x y z
N GLU A 1 7.05 -13.65 -0.25
CA GLU A 1 6.27 -13.42 1.00
C GLU A 1 5.46 -12.12 1.04
N ALA A 2 6.07 -10.93 1.23
CA ALA A 2 5.28 -9.69 1.48
C ALA A 2 4.31 -9.30 0.35
N HIS A 3 4.67 -9.58 -0.91
CA HIS A 3 3.81 -9.31 -2.07
C HIS A 3 2.70 -10.36 -2.28
N ASP A 4 2.89 -11.58 -1.79
CA ASP A 4 1.93 -12.68 -1.95
C ASP A 4 0.86 -12.72 -0.87
N LEU A 5 1.17 -12.18 0.31
CA LEU A 5 0.30 -12.22 1.47
C LEU A 5 -1.08 -11.56 1.20
N PRO A 6 -1.18 -10.36 0.59
CA PRO A 6 -2.47 -9.75 0.29
C PRO A 6 -3.35 -10.62 -0.63
N ARG A 7 -2.73 -11.30 -1.61
CA ARG A 7 -3.44 -12.23 -2.50
C ARG A 7 -3.99 -13.42 -1.74
N LYS A 8 -3.18 -14.03 -0.87
CA LYS A 8 -3.61 -15.16 -0.01
C LYS A 8 -4.76 -14.74 0.92
N LEU A 9 -4.65 -13.58 1.56
CA LEU A 9 -5.69 -13.05 2.46
C LEU A 9 -6.99 -12.72 1.71
N LYS A 10 -6.90 -12.15 0.50
CA LYS A 10 -8.06 -11.94 -0.37
C LYS A 10 -8.76 -13.25 -0.71
N THR A 11 -8.02 -14.29 -1.09
CA THR A 11 -8.61 -15.62 -1.35
C THR A 11 -9.30 -16.19 -0.10
N LEU A 12 -8.70 -16.03 1.08
CA LEU A 12 -9.31 -16.48 2.34
C LEU A 12 -10.60 -15.72 2.67
N ALA A 13 -10.61 -14.39 2.52
CA ALA A 13 -11.79 -13.57 2.78
C ALA A 13 -12.95 -13.93 1.84
N VAL A 14 -12.68 -14.07 0.54
CA VAL A 14 -13.67 -14.48 -0.46
C VAL A 14 -14.21 -15.88 -0.16
N LYS A 15 -13.34 -16.84 0.15
CA LYS A 15 -13.76 -18.20 0.52
C LYS A 15 -14.63 -18.22 1.78
N ALA A 16 -14.36 -17.33 2.72
CA ALA A 16 -15.11 -17.20 3.96
C ALA A 16 -16.37 -16.32 3.85
N GLY A 17 -16.69 -15.77 2.67
CA GLY A 17 -17.82 -14.86 2.48
C GLY A 17 -17.73 -13.59 3.34
N ARG A 18 -16.50 -13.10 3.58
CA ARG A 18 -16.23 -11.92 4.41
C ARG A 18 -15.80 -10.75 3.55
N SER A 19 -16.30 -9.57 3.89
CA SER A 19 -15.83 -8.33 3.29
C SER A 19 -14.37 -8.09 3.65
N TRP A 20 -13.63 -7.45 2.76
CA TRP A 20 -12.22 -7.13 2.94
C TRP A 20 -11.87 -5.80 2.27
N LEU A 21 -10.78 -5.21 2.75
CA LEU A 21 -10.21 -3.97 2.23
C LEU A 21 -8.68 -4.07 2.25
N ASN A 22 -8.04 -3.64 1.17
CA ASN A 22 -6.59 -3.56 1.04
C ASN A 22 -6.20 -2.13 0.68
N ALA A 23 -5.38 -1.50 1.51
CA ALA A 23 -4.86 -0.16 1.27
C ALA A 23 -3.33 -0.22 1.19
N THR A 24 -2.75 0.40 0.17
CA THR A 24 -1.30 0.54 0.04
C THR A 24 -0.92 2.01 -0.17
N LEU A 25 0.22 2.40 0.38
CA LEU A 25 0.81 3.73 0.21
C LEU A 25 2.28 3.58 -0.16
N THR A 26 2.64 4.15 -1.30
CA THR A 26 4.01 4.26 -1.81
C THR A 26 4.46 5.70 -1.65
N VAL A 27 5.64 5.91 -1.07
CA VAL A 27 6.21 7.25 -0.82
C VAL A 27 7.40 7.55 -1.73
N LYS A 28 8.06 6.53 -2.28
CA LYS A 28 9.21 6.69 -3.20
C LYS A 28 9.41 5.53 -4.15
N SER A 29 10.31 5.70 -5.13
CA SER A 29 10.81 4.63 -5.99
C SER A 29 11.58 3.57 -5.21
N SER A 30 11.42 2.31 -5.63
CA SER A 30 12.25 1.18 -5.21
C SER A 30 13.57 1.05 -5.99
N LYS A 31 13.85 1.97 -6.93
CA LYS A 31 15.03 1.90 -7.80
C LYS A 31 16.32 2.12 -7.01
N LEU A 32 17.31 1.27 -7.29
CA LEU A 32 18.67 1.45 -6.78
C LEU A 32 19.16 2.87 -7.11
N ILE A 33 19.66 3.56 -6.09
CA ILE A 33 20.23 4.88 -6.20
C ILE A 33 21.74 4.75 -6.09
N THR A 34 22.47 5.54 -6.86
CA THR A 34 23.92 5.66 -6.73
C THR A 34 24.21 6.88 -5.87
N ASP A 35 25.06 6.75 -4.86
CA ASP A 35 25.51 7.91 -4.09
C ASP A 35 26.57 8.74 -4.85
N GLU A 36 26.98 9.87 -4.29
CA GLU A 36 27.99 10.75 -4.90
C GLU A 36 29.37 10.08 -5.02
N ALA A 37 29.63 9.00 -4.28
CA ALA A 37 30.85 8.21 -4.33
C ALA A 37 30.80 7.07 -5.36
N GLY A 38 29.64 6.85 -6.00
CA GLY A 38 29.45 5.81 -7.01
C GLY A 38 28.93 4.48 -6.47
N ASP A 39 28.62 4.38 -5.17
CA ASP A 39 28.15 3.15 -4.55
C ASP A 39 26.64 2.96 -4.73
N ILE A 40 26.25 1.70 -4.97
CA ILE A 40 24.86 1.31 -5.17
C ILE A 40 24.17 1.21 -3.80
N VAL A 41 23.37 2.21 -3.47
CA VAL A 41 22.52 2.24 -2.27
C VAL A 41 21.14 1.67 -2.60
N ARG A 42 20.71 0.67 -1.83
CA ARG A 42 19.33 0.19 -1.87
C ARG A 42 18.45 1.19 -1.12
N PRO A 43 17.49 1.87 -1.76
CA PRO A 43 16.53 2.66 -1.01
C PRO A 43 15.79 1.74 -0.03
N GLY A 44 15.60 2.22 1.21
CA GLY A 44 14.77 1.52 2.20
C GLY A 44 13.32 1.35 1.75
N LEU A 45 12.47 0.78 2.62
CA LEU A 45 11.09 0.40 2.27
C LEU A 45 10.31 1.52 1.55
N PRO A 46 9.98 1.35 0.25
CA PRO A 46 9.38 2.41 -0.56
C PRO A 46 7.85 2.49 -0.41
N ALA A 47 7.24 1.39 0.02
CA ALA A 47 5.81 1.25 0.13
C ALA A 47 5.44 0.37 1.33
N SER A 48 4.29 0.66 1.92
CA SER A 48 3.67 -0.15 2.97
C SER A 48 2.19 -0.37 2.66
N GLY A 49 1.56 -1.34 3.32
CA GLY A 49 0.15 -1.61 3.12
C GLY A 49 -0.48 -2.36 4.27
N MET A 50 -1.81 -2.33 4.30
CA MET A 50 -2.64 -2.97 5.31
C MET A 50 -3.78 -3.72 4.63
N PHE A 51 -4.04 -4.95 5.10
CA PHE A 51 -5.16 -5.76 4.67
C PHE A 51 -6.10 -5.99 5.86
N VAL A 52 -7.37 -5.60 5.72
CA VAL A 52 -8.39 -5.66 6.77
C VAL A 52 -9.51 -6.59 6.33
N ILE A 53 -9.83 -7.59 7.15
CA ILE A 53 -10.99 -8.47 6.99
C ILE A 53 -12.11 -7.96 7.90
N ASN A 54 -13.34 -7.98 7.40
CA ASN A 54 -14.52 -7.36 8.02
C ASN A 54 -14.29 -5.88 8.37
N PRO A 55 -13.88 -5.04 7.40
CA PRO A 55 -13.67 -3.63 7.67
C PRO A 55 -14.99 -2.95 8.13
N PRO A 56 -14.93 -1.99 9.06
CA PRO A 56 -16.06 -1.12 9.35
C PRO A 56 -16.54 -0.39 8.08
N HIS A 57 -17.85 -0.20 7.94
CA HIS A 57 -18.45 0.38 6.72
C HIS A 57 -17.95 1.79 6.38
N THR A 58 -17.50 2.54 7.39
CA THR A 58 -16.94 3.89 7.22
C THR A 58 -15.51 3.91 6.73
N LEU A 59 -14.74 2.83 6.95
CA LEU A 59 -13.29 2.82 6.76
C LEU A 59 -12.91 3.09 5.30
N LYS A 60 -13.65 2.52 4.34
CA LYS A 60 -13.41 2.76 2.91
C LYS A 60 -13.51 4.25 2.57
N ALA A 61 -14.59 4.91 3.00
CA ALA A 61 -14.84 6.32 2.68
C ALA A 61 -13.78 7.23 3.31
N LEU A 62 -13.40 6.95 4.56
CA LEU A 62 -12.34 7.68 5.26
C LEU A 62 -11.00 7.53 4.53
N LEU A 63 -10.61 6.30 4.17
CA LEU A 63 -9.36 6.06 3.43
C LEU A 63 -9.38 6.70 2.03
N GLN A 64 -10.51 6.66 1.33
CA GLN A 64 -10.64 7.31 0.02
C GLN A 64 -10.41 8.82 0.09
N ALA A 65 -10.82 9.47 1.19
CA ALA A 65 -10.61 10.89 1.42
C ALA A 65 -9.19 11.21 1.93
N SER A 66 -8.62 10.36 2.79
CA SER A 66 -7.33 10.61 3.44
C SER A 66 -6.11 10.21 2.61
N LEU A 67 -6.16 9.11 1.85
CA LEU A 67 -5.00 8.60 1.10
C LEU A 67 -4.43 9.61 0.07
N PRO A 68 -5.23 10.37 -0.69
CA PRO A 68 -4.70 11.42 -1.56
C PRO A 68 -3.93 12.50 -0.79
N GLN A 69 -4.41 12.88 0.40
CA GLN A 69 -3.74 13.86 1.26
C GLN A 69 -2.42 13.28 1.80
N MET A 70 -2.41 12.01 2.17
CA MET A 70 -1.19 11.32 2.61
C MET A 70 -0.13 11.28 1.50
N VAL A 71 -0.51 11.01 0.25
CA VAL A 71 0.43 11.08 -0.88
C VAL A 71 0.96 12.49 -1.04
N ALA A 72 0.11 13.51 -0.99
CA ALA A 72 0.54 14.90 -1.14
C ALA A 72 1.53 15.35 -0.05
N LEU A 73 1.36 14.87 1.19
CA LEU A 73 2.20 15.26 2.33
C LEU A 73 3.46 14.39 2.50
N LEU A 74 3.39 13.11 2.13
CA LEU A 74 4.45 12.13 2.42
C LEU A 74 5.24 11.69 1.18
N ALA A 75 4.88 12.17 -0.01
CA ALA A 75 5.62 11.89 -1.23
C ALA A 75 7.07 12.38 -1.11
N GLN A 76 8.02 11.48 -1.39
CA GLN A 76 9.44 11.80 -1.48
C GLN A 76 9.88 11.89 -2.95
N ASP A 77 9.12 11.29 -3.87
CA ASP A 77 9.34 11.43 -5.31
C ASP A 77 8.03 11.31 -6.13
N ARG A 78 8.17 11.42 -7.46
CA ARG A 78 7.07 11.32 -8.42
C ARG A 78 6.39 9.95 -8.52
N ASN A 79 6.95 8.91 -7.89
CA ASN A 79 6.39 7.55 -7.88
C ASN A 79 5.50 7.33 -6.64
N ALA A 80 5.34 8.35 -5.79
CA ALA A 80 4.41 8.28 -4.69
C ALA A 80 2.97 8.11 -5.19
N GLY A 81 2.21 7.28 -4.50
CA GLY A 81 0.87 6.90 -4.91
C GLY A 81 0.21 5.97 -3.91
N PHE A 82 -1.06 5.64 -4.12
CA PHE A 82 -1.80 4.74 -3.25
C PHE A 82 -2.68 3.79 -4.06
N THR A 83 -3.01 2.64 -3.49
CA THR A 83 -4.09 1.78 -3.98
C THR A 83 -5.09 1.53 -2.87
N LEU A 84 -6.37 1.44 -3.22
CA LEU A 84 -7.45 1.12 -2.31
C LEU A 84 -8.39 0.12 -2.99
N ASP A 85 -8.23 -1.15 -2.65
CA ASP A 85 -9.07 -2.24 -3.15
C ASP A 85 -10.01 -2.72 -2.05
N HIS A 86 -11.19 -3.20 -2.43
CA HIS A 86 -12.11 -3.85 -1.50
C HIS A 86 -12.95 -4.90 -2.22
N GLY A 87 -13.62 -5.76 -1.46
CA GLY A 87 -14.55 -6.75 -2.02
C GLY A 87 -15.11 -7.68 -0.95
N GLY A 88 -15.85 -8.69 -1.41
CA GLY A 88 -16.64 -9.58 -0.54
C GLY A 88 -18.04 -9.05 -0.30
#